data_AF-A0A7V2JIY6-F1
#
_entry.id   AF-A0A7V2JIY6-F1
#
_cell.length_a   1.000
_cell.length_b   1.000
_cell.length_c   1.000
_cell.angle_alpha   90.00
_cell.angle_beta   90.00
_cell.angle_gamma   90.00
#
_symmetry.space_group_name_H-M   'P 1'
#
loop_
_entity.id
_entity.type
_entity.pdbx_description
1 polymer ?
#
loop_
_entity_poly.entity_id
_entity_poly.type
_entity_poly.pdbx_seq_one_letter_code
_entity_poly.pdbx_strand_id
1 'polypeptide(L)'
;AGVQQAHKEDKIVFTSITPWPGDLVCAEGRYYEGGDSDSDTGGTDKRAAIFVGPEFGTVSRPDLVAAAREAGDADFDVLITCAFNYDAHSSEFNKLGRIPVLKARMNADLHMADDLKNTGKGNLFVIFGEPDIDIIDAEDGQVQVKINGVDVFHPNTGEVHSDGADGIACWFIDTDYNEESFFVRHAYFLGANDPYKALKTTLKAEINEDAWATLNSDTSRPFDKPKSGRIAVKVINHLGDEVMKVFKAA
;
A
#
# COMPACT_ATOMS: atom_id res chain seq x y z
N ALA A 1 -3.55 -1.65 12.40
CA ALA A 1 -2.93 -2.39 11.28
C ALA A 1 -3.39 -3.83 11.38
N GLY A 2 -4.01 -4.37 10.33
CA GLY A 2 -4.49 -5.76 10.28
C GLY A 2 -5.91 -5.92 9.72
N VAL A 3 -6.78 -4.93 9.88
CA VAL A 3 -8.15 -4.93 9.33
C VAL A 3 -8.42 -3.61 8.60
N GLN A 4 -8.97 -3.68 7.39
CA GLN A 4 -9.42 -2.51 6.64
C GLN A 4 -10.80 -2.08 7.17
N GLN A 5 -10.93 -0.84 7.64
CA GLN A 5 -12.20 -0.26 8.07
C GLN A 5 -12.53 1.00 7.28
N ALA A 6 -13.81 1.17 6.96
CA ALA A 6 -14.31 2.33 6.20
C ALA A 6 -14.52 3.58 7.09
N HIS A 7 -14.86 3.41 8.38
CA HIS A 7 -15.16 4.51 9.30
C HIS A 7 -14.48 4.29 10.66
N LYS A 8 -13.91 5.36 11.23
CA LYS A 8 -13.20 5.32 12.54
C LYS A 8 -14.13 5.08 13.73
N GLU A 9 -15.43 5.30 13.56
CA GLU A 9 -16.47 5.16 14.59
C GLU A 9 -16.80 3.68 14.89
N ASP A 10 -16.45 2.74 14.00
CA ASP A 10 -16.73 1.31 14.11
C ASP A 10 -15.64 0.52 14.87
N LYS A 11 -14.92 1.19 15.78
CA LYS A 11 -13.80 0.61 16.53
C LYS A 11 -14.31 -0.09 17.80
N ILE A 12 -14.08 -1.41 17.88
CA ILE A 12 -14.26 -2.18 19.11
C ILE A 12 -12.91 -2.30 19.83
N VAL A 13 -12.87 -1.96 21.11
CA VAL A 13 -11.71 -2.16 21.98
C VAL A 13 -12.04 -3.29 22.96
N PHE A 14 -11.37 -4.42 22.80
CA PHE A 14 -11.55 -5.55 23.71
C PHE A 14 -10.81 -5.30 25.03
N THR A 15 -11.49 -5.61 26.13
CA THR A 15 -10.91 -5.67 27.48
C THR A 15 -10.16 -6.99 27.69
N SER A 16 -10.63 -8.06 27.07
CA SER A 16 -9.95 -9.36 27.04
C SER A 16 -10.29 -10.15 25.78
N ILE A 17 -9.36 -11.02 25.38
CA ILE A 17 -9.57 -12.03 24.33
C ILE A 17 -9.07 -13.36 24.90
N THR A 18 -9.91 -14.39 24.91
CA THR A 18 -9.59 -15.73 25.40
C THR A 18 -9.95 -16.78 24.36
N PRO A 19 -9.14 -17.84 24.18
CA PRO A 19 -9.50 -18.94 23.29
C PRO A 19 -10.83 -19.57 23.69
N TRP A 20 -11.66 -19.89 22.71
CA TRP A 20 -12.96 -20.54 22.90
C TRP A 20 -12.92 -21.93 22.25
N PRO A 21 -13.39 -22.99 22.93
CA PRO A 21 -13.39 -24.35 22.38
C PRO A 21 -14.56 -24.55 21.42
N GLY A 22 -14.67 -23.70 20.39
CA GLY A 22 -15.68 -23.78 19.34
C GLY A 22 -15.22 -24.59 18.13
N ASP A 23 -16.17 -25.03 17.31
CA ASP A 23 -15.88 -25.69 16.03
C ASP A 23 -15.47 -24.66 14.97
N LEU A 24 -16.17 -23.52 14.93
CA LEU A 24 -15.85 -22.37 14.10
C LEU A 24 -15.42 -21.16 14.93
N VAL A 25 -16.01 -20.94 16.11
CA VAL A 25 -15.66 -19.81 16.97
C VAL A 25 -14.33 -20.09 17.68
N CYS A 26 -13.30 -19.31 17.35
CA CYS A 26 -11.94 -19.52 17.86
C CYS A 26 -11.70 -18.84 19.21
N ALA A 27 -12.39 -17.74 19.50
CA ALA A 27 -12.16 -16.95 20.71
C ALA A 27 -13.39 -16.18 21.18
N GLU A 28 -13.42 -15.89 22.48
CA GLU A 28 -14.30 -14.91 23.12
C GLU A 28 -13.55 -13.59 23.26
N GLY A 29 -14.13 -12.50 22.77
CA GLY A 29 -13.72 -11.14 23.08
C GLY A 29 -14.72 -10.46 24.02
N ARG A 30 -14.27 -9.80 25.08
CA ARG A 30 -15.12 -8.96 25.93
C ARG A 30 -14.89 -7.50 25.64
N TYR A 31 -15.96 -6.71 25.57
CA TYR A 31 -15.87 -5.27 25.32
C TYR A 31 -17.05 -4.53 25.95
N TYR A 32 -16.90 -3.22 26.15
CA TYR A 32 -17.98 -2.36 26.61
C TYR A 32 -18.61 -1.62 25.43
N GLU A 33 -19.92 -1.69 25.32
CA GLU A 33 -20.70 -0.95 24.33
C GLU A 33 -21.34 0.28 25.00
N GLY A 34 -21.08 1.48 24.46
CA GLY A 34 -21.76 2.72 24.88
C GLY A 34 -21.00 3.70 25.79
N GLY A 35 -19.68 3.56 25.99
CA GLY A 35 -18.88 4.57 26.70
C GLY A 35 -17.43 4.13 26.95
N ASP A 36 -16.50 5.09 26.98
CA ASP A 36 -15.12 4.86 27.43
C ASP A 36 -15.11 4.46 28.91
N SER A 37 -14.08 3.69 29.30
CA SER A 37 -13.89 3.17 30.66
C SER A 37 -13.87 4.23 31.77
N ASP A 38 -13.78 5.51 31.42
CA ASP A 38 -13.70 6.67 32.31
C ASP A 38 -14.97 7.56 32.31
N SER A 39 -16.09 7.12 31.73
CA SER A 39 -17.35 7.87 31.74
C SER A 39 -18.40 7.22 32.66
N ASP A 40 -19.00 8.03 33.55
CA ASP A 40 -20.06 7.66 34.52
C ASP A 40 -21.38 7.17 33.87
N THR A 41 -21.41 7.05 32.54
CA THR A 41 -22.47 6.37 31.77
C THR A 41 -22.08 4.92 31.57
N GLY A 42 -22.53 4.04 32.47
CA GLY A 42 -22.16 2.62 32.49
C GLY A 42 -22.34 1.93 31.13
N GLY A 43 -21.23 1.59 30.48
CA GLY A 43 -21.20 0.75 29.29
C GLY A 43 -21.69 -0.67 29.62
N THR A 44 -22.37 -1.30 28.66
CA THR A 44 -22.83 -2.70 28.84
C THR A 44 -21.68 -3.65 28.49
N ASP A 45 -21.34 -4.58 29.38
CA ASP A 45 -20.38 -5.66 29.08
C ASP A 45 -20.99 -6.60 28.03
N LYS A 46 -20.26 -6.81 26.94
CA LYS A 46 -20.69 -7.57 25.76
C LYS A 46 -19.69 -8.66 25.42
N ARG A 47 -20.20 -9.81 25.01
CA ARG A 47 -19.42 -10.97 24.56
C ARG A 47 -19.44 -11.07 23.04
N ALA A 48 -18.28 -10.97 22.41
CA ALA A 48 -18.09 -11.20 20.99
C ALA A 48 -17.53 -12.60 20.73
N ALA A 49 -18.19 -13.35 19.85
CA ALA A 49 -17.60 -14.53 19.23
C ALA A 49 -16.66 -14.09 18.11
N ILE A 50 -15.45 -14.64 18.07
CA ILE A 50 -14.46 -14.36 17.01
C ILE A 50 -14.30 -15.60 16.14
N PHE A 51 -14.66 -15.46 14.87
CA PHE A 51 -14.43 -16.46 13.83
C PHE A 51 -13.30 -16.00 12.91
N VAL A 52 -12.30 -16.85 12.70
CA VAL A 52 -11.22 -16.60 11.74
C VAL A 52 -11.41 -17.52 10.54
N GLY A 53 -11.63 -16.92 9.38
CA GLY A 53 -11.78 -17.62 8.12
C GLY A 53 -10.49 -18.28 7.63
N PRO A 54 -10.56 -19.04 6.52
CA PRO A 54 -9.40 -19.73 5.98
C PRO A 54 -8.31 -18.75 5.55
N GLU A 55 -7.05 -19.18 5.71
CA GLU A 55 -5.88 -18.43 5.24
C GLU A 55 -5.92 -18.24 3.73
N PHE A 56 -6.17 -19.31 2.97
CA PHE A 56 -6.31 -19.28 1.52
C PHE A 56 -7.75 -19.62 1.15
N GLY A 57 -8.51 -18.61 0.71
CA GLY A 57 -9.88 -18.83 0.23
C GLY A 57 -10.82 -17.69 0.62
N THR A 58 -12.11 -17.98 0.52
CA THR A 58 -13.18 -17.03 0.84
C THR A 58 -14.06 -17.59 1.93
N VAL A 59 -14.48 -16.76 2.87
CA VAL A 59 -15.60 -17.09 3.76
C VAL A 59 -16.90 -17.01 2.97
N SER A 60 -17.66 -18.10 3.02
CA SER A 60 -18.94 -18.23 2.32
C SER A 60 -20.13 -17.98 3.23
N ARG A 61 -21.32 -17.78 2.63
CA ARG A 61 -22.55 -17.57 3.41
C ARG A 61 -22.87 -18.75 4.33
N PRO A 62 -22.74 -20.02 3.92
CA PRO A 62 -22.87 -21.16 4.83
C PRO A 62 -21.95 -21.09 6.05
N ASP A 63 -20.69 -20.66 5.88
CA ASP A 63 -19.74 -20.53 6.99
C ASP A 63 -20.21 -19.47 8.00
N LEU A 64 -20.68 -18.33 7.49
CA LEU A 64 -21.24 -17.26 8.33
C LEU A 64 -22.48 -17.71 9.10
N VAL A 65 -23.37 -18.48 8.45
CA VAL A 65 -24.57 -19.01 9.10
C VAL A 65 -24.22 -20.00 10.20
N ALA A 66 -23.26 -20.90 9.95
CA ALA A 66 -22.81 -21.88 10.93
C ALA A 66 -22.14 -21.21 12.13
N ALA A 67 -21.20 -20.29 11.89
CA ALA A 67 -20.53 -19.54 12.95
C ALA A 67 -21.51 -18.67 13.76
N ALA A 68 -22.49 -18.03 13.10
CA ALA A 68 -23.48 -17.21 13.80
C ALA A 68 -24.47 -18.05 14.63
N ARG A 69 -24.76 -19.28 14.19
CA ARG A 69 -25.55 -20.24 14.97
C ARG A 69 -24.78 -20.69 16.21
N GLU A 70 -23.52 -21.08 16.06
CA GLU A 70 -22.65 -21.46 17.17
C GLU A 70 -22.50 -20.32 18.19
N ALA A 71 -22.30 -19.09 17.71
CA ALA A 71 -22.27 -17.91 18.57
C ALA A 71 -23.60 -17.69 19.32
N GLY A 72 -24.74 -17.93 18.66
CA GLY A 72 -26.05 -17.85 19.26
C GLY A 72 -26.29 -18.91 20.34
N ASP A 73 -25.89 -20.15 20.08
CA ASP A 73 -26.03 -21.28 21.00
C ASP A 73 -25.14 -21.13 22.25
N ALA A 74 -24.01 -20.42 22.13
CA ALA A 74 -23.07 -20.13 23.23
C ALA A 74 -23.32 -18.78 23.94
N ASP A 75 -24.48 -18.17 23.68
CA ASP A 75 -24.92 -16.91 24.29
C ASP A 75 -23.96 -15.73 24.10
N PHE A 76 -23.33 -15.62 22.93
CA PHE A 76 -22.62 -14.40 22.55
C PHE A 76 -23.61 -13.29 22.16
N ASP A 77 -23.16 -12.05 22.23
CA ASP A 77 -23.93 -10.87 21.83
C ASP A 77 -23.73 -10.53 20.35
N VAL A 78 -22.54 -10.79 19.80
CA VAL A 78 -22.14 -10.44 18.43
C VAL A 78 -21.17 -11.48 17.88
N LEU A 79 -21.18 -11.69 16.56
CA LEU A 79 -20.15 -12.44 15.85
C LEU A 79 -19.26 -11.47 15.07
N ILE A 80 -17.95 -11.54 15.31
CA ILE A 80 -16.92 -10.85 14.53
C ILE A 80 -16.23 -11.91 13.66
N THR A 81 -16.28 -11.68 12.36
CA THR A 81 -15.70 -12.57 11.35
C THR A 81 -14.47 -11.90 10.75
N CYS A 82 -13.34 -12.58 10.78
CA CYS A 82 -12.07 -12.10 10.27
C CYS A 82 -11.71 -12.94 9.04
N ALA A 83 -11.65 -12.33 7.86
CA ALA A 83 -11.29 -13.06 6.64
C ALA A 83 -10.52 -12.16 5.68
N PHE A 84 -9.62 -12.73 4.89
CA PHE A 84 -8.98 -12.02 3.78
C PHE A 84 -9.99 -11.69 2.67
N ASN A 85 -10.92 -12.61 2.39
CA ASN A 85 -11.93 -12.41 1.39
C ASN A 85 -13.28 -13.05 1.76
N TYR A 86 -14.36 -12.47 1.25
CA TYR A 86 -15.74 -12.95 1.40
C TYR A 86 -16.31 -13.21 0.01
N ASP A 87 -17.14 -14.25 -0.15
CA ASP A 87 -17.82 -14.47 -1.42
C ASP A 87 -18.85 -13.35 -1.71
N ALA A 88 -19.28 -13.24 -2.98
CA ALA A 88 -20.20 -12.18 -3.42
C ALA A 88 -21.54 -12.20 -2.65
N HIS A 89 -22.03 -13.37 -2.26
CA HIS A 89 -23.31 -13.56 -1.58
C HIS A 89 -23.23 -13.36 -0.06
N SER A 90 -22.01 -13.28 0.49
CA SER A 90 -21.75 -13.09 1.92
C SER A 90 -21.75 -11.62 2.30
N SER A 91 -21.54 -10.71 1.34
CA SER A 91 -21.49 -9.26 1.57
C SER A 91 -22.75 -8.70 2.24
N GLU A 92 -23.93 -9.25 1.94
CA GLU A 92 -25.23 -8.79 2.47
C GLU A 92 -25.64 -9.46 3.80
N PHE A 93 -24.89 -10.46 4.27
CA PHE A 93 -25.24 -11.19 5.49
C PHE A 93 -24.78 -10.46 6.75
N ASN A 94 -25.66 -9.73 7.41
CA ASN A 94 -25.29 -8.84 8.54
C ASN A 94 -25.83 -9.29 9.90
N LYS A 95 -26.68 -10.34 9.94
CA LYS A 95 -27.20 -10.93 11.19
C LYS A 95 -27.79 -12.32 10.98
N LEU A 96 -27.82 -13.11 12.04
CA LEU A 96 -28.64 -14.32 12.16
C LEU A 96 -29.39 -14.31 13.48
N GLY A 97 -30.73 -14.27 13.42
CA GLY A 97 -31.55 -14.14 14.62
C GLY A 97 -31.19 -12.87 15.41
N ARG A 98 -30.78 -13.04 16.67
CA ARG A 98 -30.34 -11.96 17.57
C ARG A 98 -28.86 -11.58 17.42
N ILE A 99 -28.07 -12.37 16.68
CA ILE A 99 -26.62 -12.19 16.58
C ILE A 99 -26.29 -11.30 15.37
N PRO A 100 -25.88 -10.03 15.55
CA PRO A 100 -25.25 -9.25 14.49
C PRO A 100 -23.93 -9.88 14.06
N VAL A 101 -23.60 -9.73 12.77
CA VAL A 101 -22.38 -10.25 12.16
C VAL A 101 -21.57 -9.08 11.63
N LEU A 102 -20.41 -8.86 12.25
CA LEU A 102 -19.44 -7.84 11.87
C LEU A 102 -18.35 -8.49 11.03
N LYS A 103 -18.05 -7.91 9.87
CA LYS A 103 -17.03 -8.43 8.94
C LYS A 103 -15.79 -7.56 9.01
N ALA A 104 -14.73 -8.14 9.53
CA ALA A 104 -13.39 -7.60 9.48
C ALA A 104 -12.67 -8.20 8.27
N ARG A 105 -12.33 -7.36 7.29
CA ARG A 105 -11.46 -7.77 6.17
C ARG A 105 -10.01 -7.63 6.59
N MET A 106 -9.32 -8.77 6.70
CA MET A 106 -7.90 -8.81 7.06
C MET A 106 -7.03 -8.27 5.94
N ASN A 107 -5.97 -7.55 6.30
CA ASN A 107 -5.03 -7.02 5.32
C ASN A 107 -4.16 -8.15 4.76
N ALA A 108 -4.12 -8.32 3.42
CA ALA A 108 -3.36 -9.36 2.73
C ALA A 108 -1.86 -9.36 3.08
N ASP A 109 -1.32 -8.21 3.50
CA ASP A 109 0.05 -8.04 4.04
C ASP A 109 0.36 -8.99 5.20
N LEU A 110 -0.66 -9.46 5.94
CA LEU A 110 -0.48 -10.42 7.03
C LEU A 110 0.17 -11.74 6.56
N HIS A 111 -0.01 -12.15 5.30
CA HIS A 111 0.66 -13.34 4.74
C HIS A 111 2.18 -13.18 4.56
N MET A 112 2.66 -11.94 4.55
CA MET A 112 4.07 -11.60 4.34
C MET A 112 4.73 -11.09 5.63
N ALA A 113 4.02 -11.15 6.76
CA ALA A 113 4.47 -10.56 8.03
C ALA A 113 5.70 -11.25 8.62
N ASP A 114 5.89 -12.56 8.38
CA ASP A 114 7.01 -13.34 8.88
C ASP A 114 8.28 -13.23 8.01
N ASP A 115 8.14 -12.86 6.74
CA ASP A 115 9.25 -12.79 5.77
C ASP A 115 9.93 -11.40 5.72
N LEU A 116 9.41 -10.40 6.44
CA LEU A 116 9.90 -9.02 6.39
C LEU A 116 10.26 -8.46 7.77
N LYS A 117 11.35 -7.67 7.82
CA LYS A 117 11.77 -6.95 9.03
C LYS A 117 10.64 -6.04 9.50
N ASN A 118 10.11 -6.35 10.68
CA ASN A 118 9.03 -5.64 11.33
C ASN A 118 9.46 -4.21 11.73
N THR A 119 9.29 -3.24 10.83
CA THR A 119 9.62 -1.81 11.06
C THR A 119 8.49 -1.04 11.73
N GLY A 120 7.41 -1.70 12.16
CA GLY A 120 6.28 -1.09 12.87
C GLY A 120 5.39 -0.18 12.01
N LYS A 121 5.71 0.00 10.73
CA LYS A 121 4.86 0.66 9.73
C LYS A 121 4.36 -0.39 8.75
N GLY A 122 3.45 -1.24 9.23
CA GLY A 122 2.88 -2.33 8.45
C GLY A 122 1.94 -1.83 7.37
N ASN A 123 2.50 -1.46 6.21
CA ASN A 123 1.82 -1.46 4.92
C ASN A 123 2.86 -1.49 3.79
N LEU A 124 2.91 -2.61 3.06
CA LEU A 124 3.89 -2.87 2.00
C LEU A 124 3.34 -2.64 0.58
N PHE A 125 2.05 -2.36 0.43
CA PHE A 125 1.47 -2.00 -0.87
C PHE A 125 1.16 -0.52 -0.88
N VAL A 126 2.17 0.29 -1.12
CA VAL A 126 1.99 1.69 -1.53
C VAL A 126 1.82 1.67 -3.04
N ILE A 127 0.75 2.28 -3.55
CA ILE A 127 0.51 2.31 -5.01
C ILE A 127 1.16 3.59 -5.53
N PHE A 128 2.17 3.42 -6.38
CA PHE A 128 2.84 4.55 -7.02
C PHE A 128 2.05 4.96 -8.26
N GLY A 129 1.72 6.24 -8.31
CA GLY A 129 1.07 6.88 -9.44
C GLY A 129 2.06 7.19 -10.56
N GLU A 130 1.56 7.81 -11.61
CA GLU A 130 2.41 8.26 -12.69
C GLU A 130 3.39 9.36 -12.22
N PRO A 131 4.60 9.43 -12.78
CA PRO A 131 5.52 10.50 -12.46
C PRO A 131 5.00 11.87 -12.96
N ASP A 132 5.22 12.89 -12.13
CA ASP A 132 4.95 14.28 -12.48
C ASP A 132 6.21 14.90 -13.08
N ILE A 133 6.11 15.39 -14.32
CA ILE A 133 7.24 15.92 -15.07
C ILE A 133 6.83 17.12 -15.92
N ASP A 134 7.80 17.99 -16.18
CA ASP A 134 7.71 19.09 -17.13
C ASP A 134 8.66 18.87 -18.31
N ILE A 135 8.20 19.21 -19.51
CA ILE A 135 9.05 19.28 -20.71
C ILE A 135 9.43 20.75 -20.92
N ILE A 136 10.73 21.01 -20.95
CA ILE A 136 11.30 22.35 -21.07
C ILE A 136 11.95 22.46 -22.46
N ASP A 137 11.58 23.49 -23.23
CA ASP A 137 12.30 23.82 -24.46
C ASP A 137 13.67 24.40 -24.10
N ALA A 138 14.73 23.79 -24.62
CA ALA A 138 16.10 24.22 -24.44
C ALA A 138 16.60 24.99 -25.68
N GLU A 139 17.81 25.54 -25.59
CA GLU A 139 18.47 26.19 -26.72
C GLU A 139 18.71 25.19 -27.88
N ASP A 140 18.95 25.72 -29.08
CA ASP A 140 19.19 24.95 -30.31
C ASP A 140 18.08 23.96 -30.74
N GLY A 141 16.84 24.19 -30.27
CA GLY A 141 15.68 23.36 -30.61
C GLY A 141 15.68 22.00 -29.90
N GLN A 142 16.51 21.86 -28.86
CA GLN A 142 16.56 20.70 -27.98
C GLN A 142 15.47 20.78 -26.91
N VAL A 143 15.26 19.68 -26.21
CA VAL A 143 14.32 19.58 -25.10
C VAL A 143 15.02 19.04 -23.85
N GLN A 144 14.49 19.41 -22.69
CA GLN A 144 14.84 18.88 -21.39
C GLN A 144 13.60 18.35 -20.70
N VAL A 145 13.81 17.41 -19.78
CA VAL A 145 12.77 16.89 -18.90
C VAL A 145 13.13 17.27 -17.48
N LYS A 146 12.18 17.81 -16.72
CA LYS A 146 12.31 17.99 -15.27
C LYS A 146 11.35 17.06 -14.57
N ILE A 147 11.81 16.32 -13.56
CA ILE A 147 10.97 15.53 -12.68
C ILE A 147 10.60 16.32 -11.43
N ASN A 148 9.30 16.48 -11.19
CA ASN A 148 8.80 17.16 -10.01
C ASN A 148 8.60 16.20 -8.84
N GLY A 149 8.27 14.94 -9.14
CA GLY A 149 7.96 13.96 -8.13
C GLY A 149 7.23 12.73 -8.66
N VAL A 150 6.71 11.94 -7.73
CA VAL A 150 5.82 10.81 -8.00
C VAL A 150 4.68 10.83 -6.98
N ASP A 151 3.46 10.57 -7.46
CA ASP A 151 2.33 10.41 -6.56
C ASP A 151 2.41 9.06 -5.84
N VAL A 152 2.15 9.10 -4.54
CA VAL A 152 2.26 7.96 -3.64
C VAL A 152 0.93 7.79 -2.94
N PHE A 153 0.15 6.79 -3.36
CA PHE A 153 -1.11 6.46 -2.70
C PHE A 153 -0.84 5.53 -1.53
N HIS A 154 -1.24 5.98 -0.33
CA HIS A 154 -1.20 5.19 0.88
C HIS A 154 -2.58 4.54 1.12
N PRO A 155 -2.77 3.24 0.88
CA PRO A 155 -4.09 2.62 0.99
C PRO A 155 -4.67 2.64 2.41
N ASN A 156 -3.82 2.82 3.43
CA ASN A 156 -4.26 2.92 4.83
C ASN A 156 -4.97 4.22 5.16
N THR A 157 -4.51 5.33 4.59
CA THR A 157 -5.12 6.65 4.82
C THR A 157 -6.11 6.99 3.72
N GLY A 158 -6.00 6.36 2.55
CA GLY A 158 -6.72 6.76 1.34
C GLY A 158 -6.20 8.07 0.76
N GLU A 159 -5.06 8.56 1.25
CA GLU A 159 -4.47 9.81 0.82
C GLU A 159 -3.45 9.56 -0.29
N VAL A 160 -3.48 10.42 -1.30
CA VAL A 160 -2.43 10.54 -2.31
C VAL A 160 -1.49 11.64 -1.83
N HIS A 161 -0.24 11.27 -1.57
CA HIS A 161 0.82 12.22 -1.29
C HIS A 161 1.68 12.37 -2.55
N SER A 162 1.81 13.58 -3.08
CA SER A 162 2.80 13.86 -4.09
C SER A 162 4.15 14.00 -3.39
N ASP A 163 4.97 12.97 -3.45
CA ASP A 163 6.35 13.08 -2.99
C ASP A 163 7.12 13.91 -4.01
N GLY A 164 7.88 14.90 -3.54
CA GLY A 164 8.83 15.62 -4.38
C GLY A 164 9.96 14.71 -4.88
N ALA A 165 10.96 15.30 -5.54
CA ALA A 165 12.09 14.59 -6.12
C ALA A 165 12.89 13.72 -5.11
N ASP A 166 12.79 13.98 -3.82
CA ASP A 166 13.46 13.24 -2.73
C ASP A 166 12.98 11.79 -2.57
N GLY A 167 11.76 11.46 -3.02
CA GLY A 167 11.22 10.08 -2.98
C GLY A 167 11.78 9.17 -4.08
N ILE A 168 12.58 9.72 -4.99
CA ILE A 168 13.05 9.06 -6.20
C ILE A 168 14.47 8.55 -5.98
N ALA A 169 14.67 7.24 -6.10
CA ALA A 169 16.02 6.70 -6.07
C ALA A 169 16.74 7.01 -7.39
N CYS A 170 16.08 6.73 -8.51
CA CYS A 170 16.60 7.03 -9.83
C CYS A 170 15.50 7.21 -10.87
N TRP A 171 15.82 7.89 -11.96
CA TRP A 171 14.93 8.05 -13.09
C TRP A 171 15.69 8.01 -14.41
N PHE A 172 15.01 7.52 -15.44
CA PHE A 172 15.57 7.22 -16.75
C PHE A 172 14.72 7.84 -17.85
N ILE A 173 15.36 8.20 -18.95
CA ILE A 173 14.69 8.75 -20.13
C ILE A 173 15.04 7.91 -21.35
N ASP A 174 14.00 7.50 -22.06
CA ASP A 174 14.05 7.08 -23.45
C ASP A 174 13.68 8.29 -24.32
N THR A 175 14.68 8.90 -24.95
CA THR A 175 14.51 10.13 -25.75
C THR A 175 13.90 9.91 -27.13
N ASP A 176 13.60 8.67 -27.52
CA ASP A 176 12.99 8.33 -28.82
C ASP A 176 12.26 6.98 -28.72
N TYR A 177 11.14 6.99 -27.99
CA TYR A 177 10.46 5.77 -27.55
C TYR A 177 9.58 5.17 -28.65
N ASN A 178 9.86 3.92 -28.98
CA ASN A 178 9.22 3.20 -30.09
C ASN A 178 7.93 2.45 -29.70
N GLU A 179 7.46 2.56 -28.46
CA GLU A 179 6.30 1.83 -27.89
C GLU A 179 6.49 0.32 -27.68
N GLU A 180 7.64 -0.26 -28.04
CA GLU A 180 7.92 -1.69 -27.88
C GLU A 180 8.91 -1.98 -26.76
N SER A 181 9.92 -1.13 -26.59
CA SER A 181 11.02 -1.37 -25.64
C SER A 181 11.55 -0.06 -25.12
N PHE A 182 11.82 -0.02 -23.83
CA PHE A 182 12.40 1.15 -23.17
C PHE A 182 13.92 1.06 -23.22
N PHE A 183 14.56 2.00 -23.90
CA PHE A 183 16.01 2.12 -23.95
C PHE A 183 16.47 3.30 -23.09
N VAL A 184 17.17 3.00 -22.00
CA VAL A 184 17.79 4.01 -21.14
C VAL A 184 18.83 4.78 -21.95
N ARG A 185 18.51 6.00 -22.35
CA ARG A 185 19.45 6.92 -23.02
C ARG A 185 20.02 7.92 -22.04
N HIS A 186 19.21 8.38 -21.10
CA HIS A 186 19.66 9.21 -19.97
C HIS A 186 19.32 8.52 -18.64
N ALA A 187 20.17 8.73 -17.64
CA ALA A 187 19.98 8.21 -16.30
C ALA A 187 20.40 9.21 -15.23
N TYR A 188 19.57 9.33 -14.21
CA TYR A 188 19.73 10.29 -13.13
C TYR A 188 19.38 9.66 -11.78
N PHE A 189 20.00 10.17 -10.73
CA PHE A 189 20.00 9.51 -9.43
C PHE A 189 19.89 10.55 -8.31
N LEU A 190 18.75 10.58 -7.63
CA LEU A 190 18.37 11.61 -6.67
C LEU A 190 18.46 11.15 -5.20
N GLY A 191 18.74 9.87 -4.98
CA GLY A 191 18.53 9.20 -3.71
C GLY A 191 19.28 9.80 -2.50
N ALA A 192 18.53 10.00 -1.41
CA ALA A 192 19.07 10.29 -0.09
C ALA A 192 19.88 9.09 0.45
N ASN A 193 21.08 9.35 0.99
CA ASN A 193 22.03 8.39 1.63
C ASN A 193 23.17 7.81 0.79
N ASP A 194 23.65 8.49 -0.25
CA ASP A 194 24.87 8.10 -0.96
C ASP A 194 24.88 6.63 -1.45
N PRO A 195 23.92 6.23 -2.31
CA PRO A 195 23.92 4.90 -2.96
C PRO A 195 25.25 4.60 -3.70
N TYR A 196 26.06 5.63 -3.95
CA TYR A 196 27.24 5.60 -4.80
C TYR A 196 28.53 5.33 -4.06
N LYS A 197 28.55 5.37 -2.73
CA LYS A 197 29.64 4.73 -1.97
C LYS A 197 29.74 3.25 -2.33
N ALA A 198 28.60 2.56 -2.48
CA ALA A 198 28.56 1.17 -2.94
C ALA A 198 28.97 1.03 -4.42
N LEU A 199 28.51 1.95 -5.30
CA LEU A 199 28.87 1.92 -6.72
C LEU A 199 30.37 2.19 -6.96
N LYS A 200 30.93 3.22 -6.31
CA LYS A 200 32.37 3.56 -6.30
C LYS A 200 33.22 2.39 -5.83
N THR A 201 32.79 1.72 -4.76
CA THR A 201 33.45 0.52 -4.23
C THR A 201 33.41 -0.63 -5.22
N THR A 202 32.29 -0.80 -5.93
CA THR A 202 32.06 -1.90 -6.88
C THR A 202 32.82 -1.70 -8.19
N LEU A 203 32.80 -0.49 -8.75
CA LEU A 203 33.44 -0.16 -10.03
C LEU A 203 34.96 0.01 -9.92
N LYS A 204 35.51 0.18 -8.71
CA LYS A 204 36.95 0.36 -8.44
C LYS A 204 37.63 1.40 -9.34
N ALA A 205 36.91 2.44 -9.73
CA ALA A 205 37.38 3.49 -10.63
C ALA A 205 37.27 4.87 -9.97
N GLU A 206 38.16 5.79 -10.36
CA GLU A 206 38.04 7.21 -10.00
C GLU A 206 36.82 7.79 -10.72
N ILE A 207 35.83 8.21 -9.92
CA ILE A 207 34.63 8.87 -10.44
C ILE A 207 34.97 10.35 -10.67
N ASN A 208 34.71 10.85 -11.87
CA ASN A 208 34.79 12.29 -12.16
C ASN A 208 33.63 13.00 -11.46
N GLU A 209 33.95 13.89 -10.52
CA GLU A 209 32.98 14.60 -9.67
C GLU A 209 32.06 15.54 -10.47
N ASP A 210 32.57 16.19 -11.52
CA ASP A 210 31.77 17.09 -12.36
C ASP A 210 30.77 16.29 -13.20
N ALA A 211 31.20 15.17 -13.78
CA ALA A 211 30.31 14.26 -14.50
C ALA A 211 29.25 13.68 -13.55
N TRP A 212 29.59 13.45 -12.29
CA TRP A 212 28.68 12.96 -11.26
C TRP A 212 27.60 13.99 -10.88
N ALA A 213 27.99 15.25 -10.66
CA ALA A 213 27.07 16.32 -10.32
C ALA A 213 25.94 16.48 -11.35
N THR A 214 26.24 16.23 -12.63
CA THR A 214 25.24 16.29 -13.70
C THR A 214 24.28 15.08 -13.77
N LEU A 215 24.57 13.98 -13.05
CA LEU A 215 23.69 12.81 -12.95
C LEU A 215 22.82 12.86 -11.69
N ASN A 216 23.24 13.61 -10.67
CA ASN A 216 22.41 13.93 -9.51
C ASN A 216 21.59 15.20 -9.77
N SER A 217 20.62 15.09 -10.69
CA SER A 217 19.76 16.20 -11.06
C SER A 217 18.33 15.73 -11.30
N ASP A 218 17.40 16.57 -10.90
CA ASP A 218 15.97 16.46 -11.20
C ASP A 218 15.66 16.94 -12.63
N THR A 219 16.65 17.53 -13.31
CA THR A 219 16.52 18.10 -14.65
C THR A 219 17.51 17.41 -15.58
N SER A 220 17.00 16.94 -16.72
CA SER A 220 17.83 16.26 -17.69
C SER A 220 18.79 17.22 -18.36
N ARG A 221 19.87 16.67 -18.92
CA ARG A 221 20.65 17.36 -19.94
C ARG A 221 19.77 17.56 -21.19
N PRO A 222 19.99 18.64 -21.97
CA PRO A 222 19.32 18.81 -23.26
C PRO A 222 19.55 17.63 -24.20
N PHE A 223 18.53 17.28 -24.97
CA PHE A 223 18.60 16.27 -26.03
C PHE A 223 17.72 16.65 -27.22
N ASP A 224 18.05 16.09 -28.39
CA ASP A 224 17.31 16.35 -29.62
C ASP A 224 15.88 15.80 -29.55
N LYS A 225 14.94 16.48 -30.20
CA LYS A 225 13.54 16.01 -30.28
C LYS A 225 13.44 14.59 -30.86
N PRO A 226 12.55 13.73 -30.31
CA PRO A 226 12.40 12.35 -30.76
C PRO A 226 11.96 12.27 -32.23
N LYS A 227 12.56 11.37 -33.01
CA LYS A 227 12.15 11.10 -34.39
C LYS A 227 10.80 10.39 -34.45
N SER A 228 10.53 9.54 -33.46
CA SER A 228 9.25 8.87 -33.23
C SER A 228 8.14 9.81 -32.73
N GLY A 229 8.48 11.05 -32.35
CA GLY A 229 7.57 12.00 -31.72
C GLY A 229 7.24 11.68 -30.26
N ARG A 230 7.94 10.72 -29.62
CA ARG A 230 7.68 10.28 -28.25
C ARG A 230 8.91 10.18 -27.38
N ILE A 231 8.73 10.52 -26.11
CA ILE A 231 9.70 10.35 -25.04
C ILE A 231 9.02 9.49 -23.97
N ALA A 232 9.76 8.58 -23.35
CA ALA A 232 9.29 7.88 -22.16
C ALA A 232 10.19 8.18 -20.97
N VAL A 233 9.57 8.41 -19.82
CA VAL A 233 10.25 8.68 -18.56
C VAL A 233 9.86 7.60 -17.57
N LYS A 234 10.86 6.94 -17.01
CA LYS A 234 10.72 5.84 -16.06
C LYS A 234 11.35 6.24 -14.74
N VAL A 235 10.66 5.97 -13.64
CA VAL A 235 11.06 6.38 -12.29
C VAL A 235 11.08 5.16 -11.40
N ILE A 236 12.12 5.04 -10.58
CA ILE A 236 12.30 3.96 -9.63
C ILE A 236 12.51 4.56 -8.24
N ASN A 237 11.73 4.07 -7.28
CA ASN A 237 11.82 4.50 -5.89
C ASN A 237 12.92 3.71 -5.12
N HIS A 238 13.07 4.01 -3.83
CA HIS A 238 14.03 3.31 -2.96
C HIS A 238 13.68 1.86 -2.64
N LEU A 239 12.44 1.44 -2.89
CA LEU A 239 11.95 0.08 -2.66
C LEU A 239 12.09 -0.82 -3.90
N GLY A 240 12.38 -0.23 -5.06
CA GLY A 240 12.52 -0.93 -6.34
C GLY A 240 11.26 -0.94 -7.20
N ASP A 241 10.20 -0.23 -6.81
CA ASP A 241 9.00 -0.08 -7.64
C ASP A 241 9.29 0.84 -8.82
N GLU A 242 8.72 0.50 -9.97
CA GLU A 242 8.92 1.20 -11.23
C GLU A 242 7.58 1.73 -11.77
N VAL A 243 7.56 3.00 -12.14
CA VAL A 243 6.47 3.62 -12.89
C VAL A 243 7.02 4.33 -14.13
N MET A 244 6.22 4.40 -15.19
CA MET A 244 6.63 5.02 -16.45
C MET A 244 5.50 5.86 -17.02
N LYS A 245 5.86 6.99 -17.65
CA LYS A 245 4.94 7.83 -18.40
C LYS A 245 5.51 8.18 -19.77
N VAL A 246 4.65 8.13 -20.79
CA VAL A 246 4.99 8.40 -22.19
C VAL A 246 4.42 9.75 -22.59
N PHE A 247 5.24 10.55 -23.25
CA PHE A 247 4.91 11.89 -23.71
C PHE A 247 5.03 11.97 -25.22
N LYS A 248 4.13 12.75 -25.82
CA LYS A 248 4.26 13.14 -27.22
C LYS A 248 4.99 14.47 -27.27
N ALA A 249 6.20 14.48 -27.80
CA ALA A 249 6.95 15.69 -28.06
C ALA A 249 6.79 16.02 -29.56
N ALA A 250 5.89 16.96 -29.84
CA ALA A 250 5.60 17.47 -31.18
C ALA A 250 6.60 18.57 -31.61
#